data_AF-A0A1I5U1E8-F1
#
_entry.id   AF-A0A1I5U1E8-F1
#
_cell.length_a   1.000
_cell.length_b   1.000
_cell.length_c   1.000
_cell.angle_alpha   90.00
_cell.angle_beta   90.00
_cell.angle_gamma   90.00
#
_symmetry.space_group_name_H-M   'P 1'
#
loop_
_entity.id
_entity.type
_entity.pdbx_description
1 polymer ?
#
loop_
_entity_poly.entity_id
_entity_poly.type
_entity_poly.pdbx_seq_one_letter_code
_entity_poly.pdbx_strand_id
1 'polypeptide(L)'
;MAGRRRLQDRLAVLGGARPDLLEAAPGARPKFAALGGVLLSTGGLAVASAAFALHMALGVWWPFALVLGLGWGAVVVNLDRMLLVGMAHDASLKRNLALAVPRVGLALILGVVVATPLTLQVFHKEIDAEITVMQAEAADAYRQSLESDARFAGLDELQEKVTREQDVVATGGQSDPALIAVQADVTARQAAYDAALATQRDLEARAQCELDGTCGTGDAGTGEAYVQARAAADAQAAVVASARGELDAALDSADGAESRSADLAAAALATDSAELARLTAELDRLQAAFDATNEGSGGILLRLEALDRLSDRNATLAAAKFMLSLLFMCVEILPVLMKVLLNFGPPTAYDQLAALRDSGDVDIEEMQQQSRRTVAEAKEELLVMAEQERLDRQKAVIVARQQAALAAARVEATAPARPATSQPAPPVEEPGSIWDTGPIRLARSAARTVRTARRRPSDRVAV
;
A
#
# COMPACT_ATOMS: atom_id res chain seq x y z
N MET A 1 -39.61 -28.17 15.92
CA MET A 1 -38.79 -28.86 14.89
C MET A 1 -38.68 -28.09 13.56
N ALA A 2 -39.77 -27.57 12.97
CA ALA A 2 -39.77 -26.99 11.61
C ALA A 2 -38.64 -26.00 11.24
N GLY A 3 -38.20 -25.14 12.18
CA GLY A 3 -37.11 -24.18 11.94
C GLY A 3 -35.77 -24.83 11.54
N ARG A 4 -35.36 -25.91 12.21
CA ARG A 4 -34.12 -26.64 11.86
C ARG A 4 -34.18 -27.21 10.44
N ARG A 5 -35.33 -27.75 10.03
CA ARG A 5 -35.54 -28.29 8.68
C ARG A 5 -35.42 -27.20 7.61
N ARG A 6 -36.06 -26.04 7.80
CA ARG A 6 -35.94 -24.90 6.88
C ARG A 6 -34.51 -24.36 6.76
N LEU A 7 -33.71 -24.39 7.83
CA LEU A 7 -32.30 -24.01 7.79
C LEU A 7 -31.45 -25.05 7.05
N GLN A 8 -31.63 -26.33 7.37
CA GLN A 8 -30.92 -27.44 6.71
C GLN A 8 -31.19 -27.48 5.19
N ASP A 9 -32.45 -27.27 4.79
CA ASP A 9 -32.84 -27.27 3.38
C ASP A 9 -32.23 -26.07 2.62
N ARG A 10 -32.14 -24.89 3.25
CA ARG A 10 -31.42 -23.72 2.69
C ARG A 10 -29.93 -23.98 2.52
N LEU A 11 -29.28 -24.59 3.52
CA LEU A 11 -27.87 -24.99 3.44
C LEU A 11 -27.65 -26.03 2.34
N ALA A 12 -28.57 -26.99 2.17
CA ALA A 12 -28.45 -27.99 1.12
C ALA A 12 -28.53 -27.40 -0.31
N VAL A 13 -29.43 -26.43 -0.54
CA VAL A 13 -29.52 -25.70 -1.82
C VAL A 13 -28.30 -24.82 -2.08
N LEU A 14 -27.73 -24.20 -1.03
CA LEU A 14 -26.45 -23.49 -1.12
C LEU A 14 -25.31 -24.45 -1.53
N GLY A 15 -25.24 -25.61 -0.87
CA GLY A 15 -24.33 -26.72 -1.18
C GLY A 15 -24.58 -27.45 -2.51
N GLY A 16 -25.45 -26.94 -3.38
CA GLY A 16 -25.63 -27.42 -4.75
C GLY A 16 -26.77 -28.41 -4.99
N ALA A 17 -27.60 -28.71 -3.99
CA ALA A 17 -28.70 -29.65 -4.14
C ALA A 17 -29.92 -29.05 -4.86
N ARG A 18 -30.60 -29.88 -5.66
CA ARG A 18 -31.90 -29.56 -6.27
C ARG A 18 -33.04 -29.90 -5.29
N PRO A 19 -33.99 -28.99 -4.98
CA PRO A 19 -35.00 -29.21 -3.93
C PRO A 19 -35.91 -30.43 -4.16
N ASP A 20 -36.31 -30.64 -5.41
CA ASP A 20 -37.09 -31.77 -5.92
C ASP A 20 -36.39 -33.12 -5.66
N LEU A 21 -35.12 -33.23 -6.02
CA LEU A 21 -34.32 -34.44 -5.79
C LEU A 21 -34.08 -34.69 -4.28
N LEU A 22 -34.05 -33.65 -3.45
CA LEU A 22 -33.99 -33.79 -1.99
C LEU A 22 -35.30 -34.26 -1.35
N GLU A 23 -36.45 -34.15 -2.03
CA GLU A 23 -37.71 -34.74 -1.58
C GLU A 23 -37.78 -36.24 -1.89
N ALA A 24 -37.28 -36.65 -3.07
CA ALA A 24 -37.11 -38.07 -3.41
C ALA A 24 -35.99 -38.76 -2.61
N ALA A 25 -34.88 -38.08 -2.33
CA ALA A 25 -33.72 -38.62 -1.59
C ALA A 25 -33.42 -37.86 -0.28
N PRO A 26 -34.29 -37.93 0.75
CA PRO A 26 -34.10 -37.17 1.99
C PRO A 26 -32.81 -37.51 2.75
N GLY A 27 -32.27 -38.73 2.57
CA GLY A 27 -30.98 -39.15 3.16
C GLY A 27 -29.77 -38.33 2.67
N ALA A 28 -29.87 -37.62 1.55
CA ALA A 28 -28.81 -36.75 1.06
C ALA A 28 -28.79 -35.35 1.73
N ARG A 29 -29.87 -34.95 2.43
CA ARG A 29 -29.98 -33.61 3.04
C ARG A 29 -28.83 -33.28 4.02
N PRO A 30 -28.32 -34.19 4.87
CA PRO A 30 -27.16 -33.90 5.72
C PRO A 30 -25.86 -33.68 4.92
N LYS A 31 -25.61 -34.50 3.87
CA LYS A 31 -24.44 -34.38 2.96
C LYS A 31 -24.39 -33.00 2.31
N PHE A 32 -25.49 -32.55 1.73
CA PHE A 32 -25.55 -31.24 1.07
C PHE A 32 -25.60 -30.06 2.06
N ALA A 33 -26.27 -30.20 3.21
CA ALA A 33 -26.25 -29.16 4.24
C ALA A 33 -24.84 -28.97 4.84
N ALA A 34 -24.04 -30.03 4.97
CA ALA A 34 -22.63 -29.94 5.34
C ALA A 34 -21.81 -29.19 4.28
N LEU A 35 -21.98 -29.51 2.99
CA LEU A 35 -21.33 -28.77 1.89
C LEU A 35 -21.69 -27.28 1.91
N GLY A 36 -22.96 -26.93 2.11
CA GLY A 36 -23.39 -25.55 2.27
C GLY A 36 -22.83 -24.86 3.51
N GLY A 37 -22.68 -25.60 4.62
CA GLY A 37 -22.00 -25.11 5.83
C GLY A 37 -20.52 -24.79 5.58
N VAL A 38 -19.81 -25.65 4.85
CA VAL A 38 -18.40 -25.43 4.47
C VAL A 38 -18.25 -24.19 3.58
N LEU A 39 -19.14 -23.98 2.60
CA LEU A 39 -19.16 -22.77 1.77
C LEU A 39 -19.42 -21.49 2.58
N LEU A 40 -20.23 -21.55 3.65
CA LEU A 40 -20.40 -20.41 4.56
C LEU A 40 -19.19 -20.19 5.48
N SER A 41 -18.40 -21.22 5.77
CA SER A 41 -17.15 -21.08 6.53
C SER A 41 -16.06 -20.38 5.71
N THR A 42 -15.80 -20.79 4.46
CA THR A 42 -14.85 -20.08 3.57
C THR A 42 -15.32 -18.65 3.31
N GLY A 43 -16.62 -18.48 3.01
CA GLY A 43 -17.27 -17.18 2.90
C GLY A 43 -17.07 -16.28 4.12
N GLY A 44 -17.38 -16.78 5.32
CA GLY A 44 -17.24 -16.03 6.57
C GLY A 44 -15.79 -15.68 6.92
N LEU A 45 -14.85 -16.56 6.59
CA LEU A 45 -13.42 -16.32 6.71
C LEU A 45 -12.99 -15.17 5.77
N ALA A 46 -13.47 -15.19 4.53
CA ALA A 46 -13.26 -14.13 3.55
C ALA A 46 -13.91 -12.79 3.95
N VAL A 47 -15.09 -12.80 4.60
CA VAL A 47 -15.70 -11.58 5.18
C VAL A 47 -14.77 -10.96 6.22
N ALA A 48 -14.30 -11.76 7.19
CA ALA A 48 -13.41 -11.29 8.23
C ALA A 48 -12.09 -10.77 7.64
N SER A 49 -11.44 -11.57 6.80
CA SER A 49 -10.21 -11.21 6.08
C SER A 49 -10.33 -9.87 5.34
N ALA A 50 -11.38 -9.70 4.53
CA ALA A 50 -11.58 -8.47 3.75
C ALA A 50 -11.93 -7.27 4.64
N ALA A 51 -12.75 -7.44 5.68
CA ALA A 51 -13.06 -6.36 6.61
C ALA A 51 -11.80 -5.89 7.38
N PHE A 52 -10.98 -6.81 7.89
CA PHE A 52 -9.70 -6.48 8.52
C PHE A 52 -8.71 -5.84 7.54
N ALA A 53 -8.58 -6.36 6.31
CA ALA A 53 -7.71 -5.78 5.29
C ALA A 53 -8.12 -4.34 4.93
N LEU A 54 -9.41 -4.08 4.70
CA LEU A 54 -9.92 -2.74 4.38
C LEU A 54 -9.77 -1.77 5.56
N HIS A 55 -9.95 -2.24 6.79
CA HIS A 55 -9.76 -1.44 7.99
C HIS A 55 -8.28 -1.06 8.19
N MET A 56 -7.37 -2.04 8.14
CA MET A 56 -5.93 -1.83 8.39
C MET A 56 -5.19 -1.14 7.24
N ALA A 57 -5.53 -1.42 5.98
CA ALA A 57 -4.77 -0.91 4.83
C ALA A 57 -5.30 0.42 4.28
N LEU A 58 -6.59 0.72 4.48
CA LEU A 58 -7.25 1.91 3.92
C LEU A 58 -7.92 2.79 4.99
N GLY A 59 -7.72 2.50 6.28
CA GLY A 59 -8.32 3.26 7.39
C GLY A 59 -9.85 3.23 7.43
N VAL A 60 -10.49 2.31 6.71
CA VAL A 60 -11.94 2.33 6.51
C VAL A 60 -12.69 2.12 7.83
N TRP A 61 -13.69 2.98 8.08
CA TRP A 61 -14.52 2.88 9.28
C TRP A 61 -15.17 1.50 9.41
N TRP A 62 -14.99 0.85 10.57
CA TRP A 62 -15.26 -0.57 10.79
C TRP A 62 -16.63 -1.08 10.28
N PRO A 63 -17.78 -0.39 10.49
CA PRO A 63 -19.06 -0.82 9.94
C PRO A 63 -19.11 -0.85 8.41
N PHE A 64 -18.42 0.08 7.73
CA PHE A 64 -18.34 0.11 6.27
C PHE A 64 -17.38 -0.96 5.74
N ALA A 65 -16.26 -1.19 6.43
CA ALA A 65 -15.35 -2.30 6.13
C ALA A 65 -16.06 -3.66 6.23
N LEU A 66 -16.95 -3.84 7.23
CA LEU A 66 -17.77 -5.04 7.36
C LEU A 66 -18.79 -5.19 6.23
N VAL A 67 -19.45 -4.11 5.78
CA VAL A 67 -20.39 -4.17 4.64
C VAL A 67 -19.68 -4.53 3.34
N LEU A 68 -18.49 -3.95 3.08
CA LEU A 68 -17.66 -4.32 1.94
C LEU A 68 -17.15 -5.77 2.05
N GLY A 69 -16.73 -6.19 3.24
CA GLY A 69 -16.34 -7.57 3.54
C GLY A 69 -17.47 -8.58 3.29
N LEU A 70 -18.71 -8.25 3.68
CA LEU A 70 -19.89 -9.06 3.38
C LEU A 70 -20.13 -9.20 1.86
N GLY A 71 -19.91 -8.13 1.09
CA GLY A 71 -19.93 -8.17 -0.37
C GLY A 71 -18.86 -9.10 -0.94
N TRP A 72 -17.62 -9.01 -0.45
CA TRP A 72 -16.53 -9.88 -0.89
C TRP A 72 -16.75 -11.35 -0.51
N GLY A 73 -17.18 -11.64 0.73
CA GLY A 73 -17.51 -13.00 1.16
C GLY A 73 -18.65 -13.62 0.35
N ALA A 74 -19.64 -12.83 -0.09
CA ALA A 74 -20.67 -13.31 -1.01
C ALA A 74 -20.11 -13.66 -2.41
N VAL A 75 -19.09 -12.93 -2.90
CA VAL A 75 -18.36 -13.29 -4.13
C VAL A 75 -17.58 -14.60 -3.94
N VAL A 76 -16.87 -14.77 -2.83
CA VAL A 76 -16.16 -16.02 -2.51
C VAL A 76 -17.11 -17.22 -2.42
N VAL A 77 -18.23 -17.10 -1.69
CA VAL A 77 -19.28 -18.14 -1.62
C VAL A 77 -19.82 -18.49 -3.01
N ASN A 78 -20.05 -17.49 -3.86
CA ASN A 78 -20.55 -17.72 -5.21
C ASN A 78 -19.52 -18.44 -6.11
N LEU A 79 -18.25 -18.04 -6.03
CA LEU A 79 -17.15 -18.71 -6.72
C LEU A 79 -17.00 -20.15 -6.24
N ASP A 80 -16.83 -20.37 -4.93
CA ASP A 80 -16.67 -21.71 -4.36
C ASP A 80 -17.87 -22.62 -4.67
N ARG A 81 -19.09 -22.07 -4.64
CA ARG A 81 -20.29 -22.79 -5.05
C ARG A 81 -20.26 -23.15 -6.54
N MET A 82 -19.85 -22.24 -7.43
CA MET A 82 -19.71 -22.53 -8.85
C MET A 82 -18.72 -23.67 -9.09
N LEU A 83 -17.56 -23.65 -8.43
CA LEU A 83 -16.53 -24.69 -8.56
C LEU A 83 -16.96 -26.02 -7.91
N LEU A 84 -17.77 -26.01 -6.85
CA LEU A 84 -18.33 -27.21 -6.21
C LEU A 84 -19.46 -27.86 -7.04
N VAL A 85 -20.32 -27.04 -7.66
CA VAL A 85 -21.47 -27.50 -8.47
C VAL A 85 -21.04 -27.95 -9.87
N GLY A 86 -20.03 -27.32 -10.47
CA GLY A 86 -19.53 -27.65 -11.81
C GLY A 86 -18.93 -29.05 -11.95
N MET A 87 -18.59 -29.71 -10.84
CA MET A 87 -18.15 -31.11 -10.85
C MET A 87 -19.37 -32.06 -10.83
N ALA A 88 -19.73 -32.59 -11.99
CA ALA A 88 -20.61 -33.76 -12.09
C ALA A 88 -20.01 -34.99 -11.37
N HIS A 89 -20.82 -36.03 -11.14
CA HIS A 89 -20.29 -37.33 -10.69
C HIS A 89 -19.80 -38.12 -11.90
N ASP A 90 -18.58 -38.63 -11.83
CA ASP A 90 -17.87 -39.28 -12.94
C ASP A 90 -17.15 -40.51 -12.41
N ALA A 91 -17.28 -41.65 -13.08
CA ALA A 91 -16.68 -42.92 -12.66
C ALA A 91 -15.15 -42.94 -12.77
N SER A 92 -14.53 -42.04 -13.55
CA SER A 92 -13.08 -42.01 -13.74
C SER A 92 -12.38 -41.21 -12.64
N LEU A 93 -11.90 -41.91 -11.60
CA LEU A 93 -11.12 -41.31 -10.51
C LEU A 93 -9.92 -40.48 -10.99
N LYS A 94 -9.22 -40.91 -12.06
CA LYS A 94 -8.13 -40.16 -12.67
C LYS A 94 -8.60 -38.83 -13.28
N ARG A 95 -9.79 -38.82 -13.91
CA ARG A 95 -10.38 -37.60 -14.49
C ARG A 95 -10.90 -36.66 -13.39
N ASN A 96 -11.54 -37.19 -12.34
CA ASN A 96 -11.93 -36.42 -11.15
C ASN A 96 -10.72 -35.71 -10.51
N LEU A 97 -9.61 -36.41 -10.31
CA LEU A 97 -8.40 -35.83 -9.71
C LEU A 97 -7.77 -34.77 -10.62
N ALA A 98 -7.69 -35.02 -11.93
CA ALA A 98 -7.18 -34.05 -12.90
C ALA A 98 -8.03 -32.76 -12.96
N LEU A 99 -9.36 -32.89 -12.88
CA LEU A 99 -10.28 -31.75 -12.81
C LEU A 99 -10.19 -30.98 -11.48
N ALA A 100 -9.78 -31.64 -10.39
CA ALA A 100 -9.57 -31.00 -9.09
C ALA A 100 -8.26 -30.17 -9.01
N VAL A 101 -7.21 -30.52 -9.75
CA VAL A 101 -5.90 -29.85 -9.67
C VAL A 101 -5.96 -28.33 -9.92
N PRO A 102 -6.58 -27.80 -10.99
CA PRO A 102 -6.70 -26.35 -11.19
C PRO A 102 -7.47 -25.65 -10.06
N ARG A 103 -8.46 -26.33 -9.47
CA ARG A 103 -9.23 -25.81 -8.34
C ARG A 103 -8.43 -25.80 -7.04
N VAL A 104 -7.62 -26.83 -6.77
CA VAL A 104 -6.68 -26.80 -5.64
C VAL A 104 -5.67 -25.66 -5.82
N GLY A 105 -5.12 -25.46 -7.03
CA GLY A 105 -4.26 -24.31 -7.33
C GLY A 105 -4.91 -22.96 -7.02
N LEU A 106 -6.17 -22.76 -7.44
CA LEU A 106 -6.92 -21.55 -7.13
C LEU A 106 -7.20 -21.38 -5.62
N ALA A 107 -7.55 -22.47 -4.92
CA ALA A 107 -7.82 -22.45 -3.48
C ALA A 107 -6.55 -22.19 -2.65
N LEU A 108 -5.37 -22.65 -3.11
CA LEU A 108 -4.07 -22.31 -2.52
C LEU A 108 -3.79 -20.80 -2.64
N ILE A 109 -3.99 -20.22 -3.83
CA ILE A 109 -3.78 -18.78 -4.08
C ILE A 109 -4.73 -17.92 -3.24
N LEU A 110 -6.03 -18.25 -3.25
CA LEU A 110 -7.03 -17.54 -2.44
C LEU A 110 -6.76 -17.71 -0.94
N GLY A 111 -6.36 -18.91 -0.50
CA GLY A 111 -6.01 -19.20 0.88
C GLY A 111 -4.84 -18.36 1.40
N VAL A 112 -3.79 -18.15 0.61
CA VAL A 112 -2.69 -17.24 0.99
C VAL A 112 -3.19 -15.80 1.11
N VAL A 113 -3.97 -15.31 0.14
CA VAL A 113 -4.51 -13.93 0.14
C VAL A 113 -5.46 -13.69 1.32
N VAL A 114 -6.29 -14.68 1.68
CA VAL A 114 -7.22 -14.63 2.83
C VAL A 114 -6.47 -14.79 4.17
N ALA A 115 -5.41 -15.60 4.21
CA ALA A 115 -4.62 -15.83 5.42
C ALA A 115 -3.82 -14.60 5.85
N THR A 116 -3.29 -13.80 4.92
CA THR A 116 -2.42 -12.65 5.26
C THR A 116 -3.04 -11.65 6.26
N PRO A 117 -4.20 -11.01 6.00
CA PRO A 117 -4.76 -10.04 6.95
C PRO A 117 -5.25 -10.68 8.25
N LEU A 118 -5.66 -11.96 8.22
CA LEU A 118 -6.04 -12.69 9.43
C LEU A 118 -4.82 -13.02 10.30
N THR A 119 -3.67 -13.34 9.70
CA THR A 119 -2.41 -13.60 10.40
C THR A 119 -1.89 -12.31 11.04
N LEU A 120 -1.92 -11.19 10.31
CA LEU A 120 -1.62 -9.86 10.85
C LEU A 120 -2.54 -9.50 12.03
N GLN A 121 -3.84 -9.81 11.94
CA GLN A 121 -4.80 -9.53 13.01
C GLN A 121 -4.62 -10.43 14.24
N VAL A 122 -4.14 -11.67 14.08
CA VAL A 122 -3.81 -12.57 15.20
C VAL A 122 -2.60 -12.05 15.97
N PHE A 123 -1.51 -11.70 15.28
CA PHE A 123 -0.26 -11.23 15.88
C PHE A 123 -0.19 -9.69 16.05
N HIS A 124 -1.32 -9.01 16.12
CA HIS A 124 -1.35 -7.53 16.10
C HIS A 124 -0.50 -6.91 17.21
N LYS A 125 -0.49 -7.48 18.42
CA LYS A 125 0.27 -6.95 19.57
C LYS A 125 1.77 -7.11 19.41
N GLU A 126 2.19 -8.26 18.92
CA GLU A 126 3.58 -8.59 18.64
C GLU A 126 4.10 -7.69 17.51
N ILE A 127 3.30 -7.50 16.46
CA ILE A 127 3.58 -6.59 15.35
C ILE A 127 3.66 -5.13 15.82
N ASP A 128 2.69 -4.64 16.59
CA ASP A 128 2.67 -3.26 17.11
C ASP A 128 3.89 -2.99 18.02
N ALA A 129 4.36 -3.99 18.76
CA ALA A 129 5.57 -3.91 19.57
C ALA A 129 6.85 -3.86 18.72
N GLU A 130 7.01 -4.73 17.72
CA GLU A 130 8.19 -4.69 16.83
C GLU A 130 8.20 -3.43 15.95
N ILE A 131 7.03 -2.91 15.55
CA ILE A 131 6.91 -1.61 14.86
C ILE A 131 7.51 -0.49 15.70
N THR A 132 7.20 -0.44 17.01
CA THR A 132 7.82 0.54 17.93
C THR A 132 9.35 0.41 17.95
N VAL A 133 9.89 -0.82 17.92
CA VAL A 133 11.34 -1.07 17.88
C VAL A 133 11.94 -0.66 16.53
N MET A 134 11.29 -0.97 15.40
CA MET A 134 11.71 -0.57 14.06
C MET A 134 11.70 0.96 13.89
N GLN A 135 10.70 1.64 14.45
CA GLN A 135 10.61 3.10 14.43
C GLN A 135 11.73 3.74 15.26
N ALA A 136 12.05 3.18 16.44
CA ALA A 136 13.21 3.63 17.24
C ALA A 136 14.55 3.41 16.53
N GLU A 137 14.78 2.21 15.96
CA GLU A 137 15.98 1.92 15.16
C GLU A 137 16.11 2.86 13.94
N ALA A 138 15.00 3.21 13.29
CA ALA A 138 14.99 4.16 12.18
C ALA A 138 15.27 5.61 12.64
N ALA A 139 14.78 6.03 13.80
CA ALA A 139 15.04 7.35 14.37
C ALA A 139 16.51 7.51 14.83
N ASP A 140 17.09 6.48 15.44
CA ASP A 140 18.50 6.48 15.83
C ASP A 140 19.43 6.43 14.61
N ALA A 141 19.09 5.65 13.57
CA ALA A 141 19.81 5.66 12.30
C ALA A 141 19.70 7.02 11.58
N TYR A 142 18.56 7.71 11.68
CA TYR A 142 18.42 9.08 11.17
C TYR A 142 19.29 10.07 11.95
N ARG A 143 19.35 9.97 13.28
CA ARG A 143 20.22 10.82 14.11
C ARG A 143 21.70 10.67 13.73
N GLN A 144 22.19 9.44 13.55
CA GLN A 144 23.54 9.18 13.05
C GLN A 144 23.80 9.75 11.65
N SER A 145 22.76 9.86 10.80
CA SER A 145 22.86 10.53 9.50
C SER A 145 22.90 12.06 9.59
N LEU A 146 22.41 12.65 10.69
CA LEU A 146 22.56 14.09 10.99
C LEU A 146 23.92 14.39 11.63
N GLU A 147 24.41 13.54 12.53
CA GLU A 147 25.76 13.61 13.12
C GLU A 147 26.88 13.58 12.06
N SER A 148 26.63 12.92 10.93
CA SER A 148 27.55 12.82 9.78
C SER A 148 27.27 13.83 8.66
N ASP A 149 26.31 14.75 8.83
CA ASP A 149 25.99 15.80 7.86
C ASP A 149 26.93 17.01 8.03
N ALA A 150 27.54 17.46 6.94
CA ALA A 150 28.44 18.61 6.92
C ALA A 150 27.80 19.93 7.40
N ARG A 151 26.47 20.01 7.51
CA ARG A 151 25.72 21.14 8.11
C ARG A 151 25.84 21.22 9.63
N PHE A 152 26.16 20.13 10.30
CA PHE A 152 26.31 20.04 11.76
C PHE A 152 27.74 19.67 12.20
N ALA A 153 28.66 19.49 11.25
CA ALA A 153 30.08 19.31 11.52
C ALA A 153 30.63 20.49 12.35
N GLY A 154 31.24 20.20 13.50
CA GLY A 154 31.74 21.20 14.45
C GLY A 154 30.72 21.67 15.50
N LEU A 155 29.51 21.10 15.57
CA LEU A 155 28.54 21.43 16.63
C LEU A 155 29.10 21.12 18.03
N ASP A 156 29.80 19.98 18.20
CA ASP A 156 30.47 19.63 19.45
C ASP A 156 31.57 20.64 19.82
N GLU A 157 32.39 21.06 18.85
CA GLU A 157 33.46 22.06 19.04
C GLU A 157 32.87 23.44 19.42
N LEU A 158 31.75 23.82 18.79
CA LEU A 158 31.01 25.03 19.13
C LEU A 158 30.42 24.94 20.55
N GLN A 159 29.93 23.76 20.97
CA GLN A 159 29.40 23.57 22.32
C GLN A 159 30.50 23.56 23.40
N GLU A 160 31.67 22.97 23.13
CA GLU A 160 32.86 23.12 23.98
C GLU A 160 33.32 24.58 24.06
N LYS A 161 33.32 25.31 22.94
CA LYS A 161 33.69 26.73 22.88
C LYS A 161 32.74 27.60 23.70
N VAL A 162 31.43 27.46 23.51
CA VAL A 162 30.39 28.15 24.30
C VAL A 162 30.53 27.85 25.80
N THR A 163 30.82 26.60 26.17
CA THR A 163 31.04 26.22 27.58
C THR A 163 32.27 26.95 28.17
N ARG A 164 33.38 26.97 27.43
CA ARG A 164 34.62 27.66 27.84
C ARG A 164 34.42 29.17 27.96
N GLU A 165 33.67 29.78 27.05
CA GLU A 165 33.35 31.21 27.10
C GLU A 165 32.42 31.55 28.27
N GLN A 166 31.48 30.65 28.63
CA GLN A 166 30.68 30.78 29.86
C GLN A 166 31.55 30.74 31.11
N ASP A 167 32.51 29.82 31.22
CA ASP A 167 33.44 29.74 32.37
C ASP A 167 34.31 31.00 32.49
N VAL A 168 34.81 31.53 31.38
CA VAL A 168 35.63 32.77 31.37
C VAL A 168 34.81 33.97 31.84
N VAL A 169 33.58 34.12 31.34
CA VAL A 169 32.66 35.19 31.79
C VAL A 169 32.26 35.02 33.25
N ALA A 170 31.94 33.79 33.70
CA ALA A 170 31.53 33.50 35.07
C ALA A 170 32.65 33.72 36.11
N THR A 171 33.91 33.60 35.69
CA THR A 171 35.09 33.85 36.54
C THR A 171 35.70 35.25 36.35
N GLY A 172 35.05 36.13 35.56
CA GLY A 172 35.56 37.48 35.31
C GLY A 172 36.88 37.53 34.54
N GLY A 173 37.22 36.47 33.80
CA GLY A 173 38.47 36.31 33.05
C GLY A 173 39.42 35.24 33.62
N GLN A 174 39.28 34.87 34.90
CA GLN A 174 40.30 34.09 35.62
C GLN A 174 40.53 32.66 35.09
N SER A 175 39.54 32.04 34.44
CA SER A 175 39.69 30.71 33.83
C SER A 175 40.25 30.71 32.40
N ASP A 176 40.56 31.88 31.81
CA ASP A 176 41.11 31.98 30.46
C ASP A 176 42.52 31.35 30.36
N PRO A 177 42.72 30.28 29.56
CA PRO A 177 44.03 29.67 29.37
C PRO A 177 45.09 30.63 28.79
N ALA A 178 44.71 31.74 28.15
CA ALA A 178 45.64 32.76 27.68
C ALA A 178 46.26 33.58 28.82
N LEU A 179 45.62 33.66 29.99
CA LEU A 179 46.07 34.48 31.13
C LEU A 179 46.98 33.72 32.12
N ILE A 180 47.23 32.42 31.91
CA ILE A 180 48.13 31.59 32.74
C ILE A 180 49.51 32.26 32.94
N ALA A 181 50.06 32.90 31.90
CA ALA A 181 51.35 33.60 31.99
C ALA A 181 51.30 34.89 32.85
N VAL A 182 50.15 35.57 32.90
CA VAL A 182 49.92 36.79 33.69
C VAL A 182 49.76 36.41 35.17
N GLN A 183 48.94 35.39 35.45
CA GLN A 183 48.74 34.83 36.79
C GLN A 183 50.05 34.24 37.36
N ALA A 184 50.94 33.71 36.51
CA ALA A 184 52.27 33.27 36.89
C ALA A 184 53.21 34.43 37.30
N ASP A 185 53.19 35.59 36.63
CA ASP A 185 53.99 36.76 37.06
C ASP A 185 53.46 37.32 38.39
N VAL A 186 52.14 37.46 38.56
CA VAL A 186 51.54 37.84 39.86
C VAL A 186 52.00 36.91 40.99
N THR A 187 51.96 35.60 40.75
CA THR A 187 52.45 34.59 41.72
C THR A 187 53.94 34.77 42.02
N ALA A 188 54.76 35.09 41.02
CA ALA A 188 56.19 35.36 41.20
C ALA A 188 56.46 36.66 41.96
N ARG A 189 55.72 37.75 41.70
CA ARG A 189 55.85 39.01 42.46
C ARG A 189 55.39 38.86 43.90
N GLN A 190 54.32 38.10 44.15
CA GLN A 190 53.84 37.79 45.50
C GLN A 190 54.94 37.07 46.30
N ALA A 191 55.54 36.02 45.72
CA ALA A 191 56.65 35.30 46.36
C ALA A 191 57.88 36.19 46.60
N ALA A 192 58.20 37.12 45.69
CA ALA A 192 59.30 38.06 45.85
C ALA A 192 59.04 39.08 46.99
N TYR A 193 57.82 39.61 47.07
CA TYR A 193 57.38 40.50 48.15
C TYR A 193 57.39 39.79 49.51
N ASP A 194 56.87 38.56 49.60
CA ASP A 194 56.86 37.78 50.85
C ASP A 194 58.28 37.44 51.32
N ALA A 195 59.20 37.12 50.39
CA ALA A 195 60.61 36.90 50.70
C ALA A 195 61.33 38.19 51.18
N ALA A 196 61.03 39.33 50.56
CA ALA A 196 61.53 40.63 51.00
C ALA A 196 61.02 40.99 52.41
N LEU A 197 59.74 40.71 52.69
CA LEU A 197 59.10 40.96 53.98
C LEU A 197 59.58 40.01 55.09
N ALA A 198 59.89 38.74 54.76
CA ALA A 198 60.55 37.82 55.68
C ALA A 198 61.96 38.32 56.03
N THR A 199 62.73 38.76 55.03
CA THR A 199 64.08 39.32 55.22
C THR A 199 64.05 40.61 56.08
N GLN A 200 63.03 41.46 55.90
CA GLN A 200 62.81 42.64 56.75
C GLN A 200 62.65 42.25 58.22
N ARG A 201 61.74 41.30 58.51
CA ARG A 201 61.46 40.82 59.87
C ARG A 201 62.70 40.19 60.52
N ASP A 202 63.49 39.44 59.77
CA ASP A 202 64.75 38.86 60.24
C ASP A 202 65.79 39.91 60.63
N LEU A 203 65.88 41.02 59.88
CA LEU A 203 66.80 42.12 60.17
C LEU A 203 66.30 42.99 61.34
N GLU A 204 65.00 43.25 61.41
CA GLU A 204 64.36 43.92 62.55
C GLU A 204 64.51 43.12 63.85
N ALA A 205 64.31 41.80 63.80
CA ALA A 205 64.50 40.91 64.94
C ALA A 205 65.96 40.89 65.42
N ARG A 206 66.94 40.91 64.50
CA ARG A 206 68.37 41.06 64.85
C ARG A 206 68.65 42.41 65.51
N ALA A 207 68.16 43.51 64.95
CA ALA A 207 68.34 44.84 65.53
C ALA A 207 67.72 44.95 66.93
N GLN A 208 66.52 44.40 67.14
CA GLN A 208 65.91 44.33 68.47
C GLN A 208 66.72 43.44 69.44
N CYS A 209 67.22 42.32 68.96
CA CYS A 209 67.98 41.35 69.77
C CYS A 209 69.35 41.89 70.23
N GLU A 210 70.07 42.65 69.40
CA GLU A 210 71.26 43.41 69.82
C GLU A 210 70.90 44.53 70.81
N LEU A 211 69.79 45.26 70.59
CA LEU A 211 69.33 46.32 71.50
C LEU A 211 69.04 45.80 72.91
N ASP A 212 68.40 44.64 73.00
CA ASP A 212 68.08 43.96 74.26
C ASP A 212 69.28 43.17 74.85
N GLY A 213 70.42 43.10 74.15
CA GLY A 213 71.61 42.33 74.57
C GLY A 213 71.40 40.82 74.57
N THR A 214 70.40 40.31 73.85
CA THR A 214 69.99 38.89 73.88
C THR A 214 70.70 38.01 72.85
N CYS A 215 71.51 38.62 71.97
CA CYS A 215 72.42 37.93 71.05
C CYS A 215 73.64 38.82 70.72
N GLY A 216 74.45 38.39 69.76
CA GLY A 216 75.54 39.19 69.20
C GLY A 216 76.64 39.49 70.20
N THR A 217 76.74 40.76 70.57
CA THR A 217 77.71 41.23 71.58
C THR A 217 77.37 40.78 73.00
N GLY A 218 76.10 40.58 73.33
CA GLY A 218 75.60 40.36 74.69
C GLY A 218 75.50 41.62 75.56
N ASP A 219 75.89 42.79 75.05
CA ASP A 219 75.81 44.07 75.74
C ASP A 219 74.59 44.86 75.25
N ALA A 220 73.56 45.01 76.10
CA ALA A 220 72.33 45.71 75.73
C ALA A 220 72.55 47.22 75.50
N GLY A 221 72.15 47.71 74.32
CA GLY A 221 72.13 49.14 74.00
C GLY A 221 72.36 49.46 72.53
N THR A 222 72.48 50.76 72.22
CA THR A 222 72.64 51.27 70.85
C THR A 222 74.11 51.27 70.40
N GLY A 223 74.79 50.13 70.53
CA GLY A 223 76.18 49.94 70.10
C GLY A 223 76.36 49.89 68.58
N GLU A 224 77.60 49.75 68.10
CA GLU A 224 77.87 49.71 66.66
C GLU A 224 77.15 48.54 65.96
N ALA A 225 77.09 47.36 66.59
CA ALA A 225 76.34 46.20 66.09
C ALA A 225 74.84 46.52 65.90
N TYR A 226 74.21 47.17 66.89
CA TYR A 226 72.83 47.66 66.78
C TYR A 226 72.66 48.65 65.62
N VAL A 227 73.56 49.62 65.48
CA VAL A 227 73.49 50.64 64.41
C VAL A 227 73.65 50.00 63.03
N GLN A 228 74.55 49.03 62.87
CA GLN A 228 74.72 48.28 61.61
C GLN A 228 73.50 47.39 61.30
N ALA A 229 72.97 46.67 62.28
CA ALA A 229 71.77 45.84 62.11
C ALA A 229 70.53 46.69 61.78
N ARG A 230 70.37 47.84 62.44
CA ARG A 230 69.30 48.81 62.18
C ARG A 230 69.43 49.40 60.77
N ALA A 231 70.62 49.82 60.36
CA ALA A 231 70.86 50.34 59.01
C ALA A 231 70.58 49.29 57.92
N ALA A 232 70.84 48.00 58.19
CA ALA A 232 70.46 46.91 57.28
C ALA A 232 68.93 46.75 57.18
N ALA A 233 68.20 46.81 58.29
CA ALA A 233 66.73 46.78 58.30
C ALA A 233 66.11 48.02 57.62
N ASP A 234 66.67 49.20 57.83
CA ASP A 234 66.22 50.44 57.17
C ASP A 234 66.52 50.44 55.66
N ALA A 235 67.62 49.79 55.23
CA ALA A 235 67.91 49.59 53.81
C ALA A 235 66.99 48.55 53.15
N GLN A 236 66.68 47.44 53.85
CA GLN A 236 65.77 46.40 53.36
C GLN A 236 64.32 46.93 53.21
N ALA A 237 63.91 47.93 53.98
CA ALA A 237 62.59 48.55 53.83
C ALA A 237 62.37 49.15 52.44
N ALA A 238 63.42 49.66 51.78
CA ALA A 238 63.36 50.12 50.39
C ALA A 238 63.16 48.96 49.39
N VAL A 239 63.73 47.78 49.68
CA VAL A 239 63.54 46.56 48.88
C VAL A 239 62.10 46.05 49.01
N VAL A 240 61.53 46.06 50.21
CA VAL A 240 60.10 45.73 50.46
C VAL A 240 59.19 46.70 49.71
N ALA A 241 59.47 48.01 49.75
CA ALA A 241 58.70 49.01 49.00
C ALA A 241 58.78 48.81 47.47
N SER A 242 59.95 48.45 46.94
CA SER A 242 60.12 48.14 45.51
C SER A 242 59.35 46.88 45.12
N ALA A 243 59.52 45.78 45.86
CA ALA A 243 58.81 44.52 45.61
C ALA A 243 57.28 44.67 45.75
N ARG A 244 56.82 45.54 46.66
CA ARG A 244 55.41 45.90 46.78
C ARG A 244 54.89 46.62 45.53
N GLY A 245 55.63 47.62 45.04
CA GLY A 245 55.27 48.35 43.83
C GLY A 245 55.25 47.47 42.57
N GLU A 246 56.15 46.49 42.46
CA GLU A 246 56.12 45.49 41.39
C GLU A 246 54.92 44.54 41.50
N LEU A 247 54.56 44.11 42.72
CA LEU A 247 53.37 43.29 42.96
C LEU A 247 52.07 44.04 42.64
N ASP A 248 51.93 45.28 43.12
CA ASP A 248 50.75 46.10 42.85
C ASP A 248 50.59 46.36 41.34
N ALA A 249 51.68 46.66 40.63
CA ALA A 249 51.67 46.83 39.17
C ALA A 249 51.34 45.54 38.40
N ALA A 250 51.76 44.37 38.90
CA ALA A 250 51.39 43.08 38.32
C ALA A 250 49.91 42.75 38.55
N LEU A 251 49.36 43.09 39.72
CA LEU A 251 47.94 42.95 40.05
C LEU A 251 47.06 43.86 39.17
N ASP A 252 47.41 45.14 39.02
CA ASP A 252 46.72 46.08 38.12
C ASP A 252 46.74 45.59 36.65
N SER A 253 47.88 45.01 36.23
CA SER A 253 48.03 44.41 34.89
C SER A 253 47.16 43.15 34.71
N ALA A 254 47.01 42.34 35.77
CA ALA A 254 46.19 41.14 35.78
C ALA A 254 44.69 41.45 35.77
N ASP A 255 44.19 42.29 36.69
CA ASP A 255 42.79 42.72 36.74
C ASP A 255 42.34 43.33 35.40
N GLY A 256 43.17 44.23 34.85
CA GLY A 256 42.92 44.79 33.52
C GLY A 256 42.95 43.76 32.39
N ALA A 257 43.71 42.66 32.50
CA ALA A 257 43.74 41.60 31.50
C ALA A 257 42.55 40.62 31.64
N GLU A 258 42.17 40.28 32.87
CA GLU A 258 41.01 39.46 33.21
C GLU A 258 39.72 40.15 32.74
N SER A 259 39.52 41.43 33.08
CA SER A 259 38.40 42.24 32.57
C SER A 259 38.33 42.28 31.04
N ARG A 260 39.45 42.47 30.34
CA ARG A 260 39.48 42.46 28.86
C ARG A 260 39.17 41.08 28.27
N SER A 261 39.59 40.00 28.93
CA SER A 261 39.22 38.64 28.52
C SER A 261 37.74 38.38 28.71
N ALA A 262 37.17 38.76 29.86
CA ALA A 262 35.74 38.64 30.15
C ALA A 262 34.86 39.41 29.14
N ASP A 263 35.21 40.65 28.79
CA ASP A 263 34.49 41.44 27.79
C ASP A 263 34.52 40.77 26.39
N LEU A 264 35.68 40.24 25.98
CA LEU A 264 35.82 39.54 24.70
C LEU A 264 35.07 38.21 24.69
N ALA A 265 35.15 37.43 25.78
CA ALA A 265 34.43 36.18 25.95
C ALA A 265 32.91 36.41 25.98
N ALA A 266 32.41 37.48 26.62
CA ALA A 266 31.00 37.83 26.61
C ALA A 266 30.48 38.19 25.21
N ALA A 267 31.28 38.91 24.42
CA ALA A 267 30.94 39.25 23.03
C ALA A 267 30.95 38.03 22.09
N ALA A 268 31.92 37.12 22.27
CA ALA A 268 31.98 35.85 21.54
C ALA A 268 30.80 34.94 21.92
N LEU A 269 30.58 34.73 23.21
CA LEU A 269 29.49 33.90 23.77
C LEU A 269 28.11 34.32 23.25
N ALA A 270 27.84 35.63 23.16
CA ALA A 270 26.57 36.14 22.63
C ALA A 270 26.35 35.79 21.14
N THR A 271 27.42 35.58 20.37
CA THR A 271 27.38 35.19 18.96
C THR A 271 27.28 33.66 18.84
N ASP A 272 28.17 32.95 19.52
CA ASP A 272 28.34 31.51 19.38
C ASP A 272 27.20 30.71 20.06
N SER A 273 26.66 31.18 21.19
CA SER A 273 25.47 30.56 21.78
C SER A 273 24.21 30.77 20.94
N ALA A 274 24.13 31.86 20.18
CA ALA A 274 23.03 32.10 19.23
C ALA A 274 23.14 31.18 18.01
N GLU A 275 24.34 30.95 17.50
CA GLU A 275 24.59 29.99 16.40
C GLU A 275 24.37 28.54 16.86
N LEU A 276 24.83 28.18 18.05
CA LEU A 276 24.56 26.86 18.67
C LEU A 276 23.07 26.63 18.80
N ALA A 277 22.32 27.58 19.38
CA ALA A 277 20.87 27.49 19.50
C ALA A 277 20.16 27.39 18.12
N ARG A 278 20.69 28.07 17.09
CA ARG A 278 20.17 27.98 15.71
C ARG A 278 20.40 26.60 15.11
N LEU A 279 21.57 25.99 15.33
CA LEU A 279 21.92 24.66 14.82
C LEU A 279 21.15 23.56 15.55
N THR A 280 21.08 23.60 16.89
CA THR A 280 20.27 22.65 17.69
C THR A 280 18.80 22.72 17.29
N ALA A 281 18.21 23.92 17.16
CA ALA A 281 16.81 24.06 16.75
C ALA A 281 16.53 23.55 15.33
N GLU A 282 17.49 23.62 14.40
CA GLU A 282 17.37 23.02 13.06
C GLU A 282 17.51 21.49 13.10
N LEU A 283 18.38 20.94 13.97
CA LEU A 283 18.50 19.50 14.22
C LEU A 283 17.19 18.96 14.81
N ASP A 284 16.67 19.57 15.87
CA ASP A 284 15.38 19.23 16.50
C ASP A 284 14.23 19.29 15.48
N ARG A 285 14.21 20.31 14.61
CA ARG A 285 13.19 20.46 13.56
C ARG A 285 13.27 19.36 12.50
N LEU A 286 14.47 18.89 12.14
CA LEU A 286 14.66 17.79 11.20
C LEU A 286 14.28 16.45 11.84
N GLN A 287 14.72 16.21 13.07
CA GLN A 287 14.38 15.01 13.85
C GLN A 287 12.85 14.90 14.04
N ALA A 288 12.18 15.95 14.52
CA ALA A 288 10.73 15.96 14.69
C ALA A 288 9.95 15.78 13.36
N ALA A 289 10.47 16.29 12.24
CA ALA A 289 9.88 16.08 10.92
C ALA A 289 10.05 14.63 10.42
N PHE A 290 11.18 13.99 10.72
CA PHE A 290 11.39 12.57 10.46
C PHE A 290 10.49 11.72 11.34
N ASP A 291 10.46 11.97 12.66
CA ASP A 291 9.70 11.17 13.63
C ASP A 291 8.20 11.22 13.34
N ALA A 292 7.64 12.39 13.03
CA ALA A 292 6.24 12.52 12.60
C ALA A 292 5.92 11.74 11.30
N THR A 293 6.91 11.58 10.41
CA THR A 293 6.78 10.78 9.18
C THR A 293 6.91 9.28 9.47
N ASN A 294 7.80 8.91 10.38
CA ASN A 294 8.11 7.56 10.84
C ASN A 294 6.93 6.95 11.61
N GLU A 295 6.35 7.70 12.56
CA GLU A 295 5.09 7.37 13.25
C GLU A 295 3.92 7.23 12.26
N GLY A 296 3.78 8.19 11.34
CA GLY A 296 2.72 8.20 10.33
C GLY A 296 2.79 7.05 9.30
N SER A 297 3.91 6.33 9.22
CA SER A 297 4.16 5.29 8.22
C SER A 297 3.64 3.88 8.59
N GLY A 298 2.84 3.75 9.66
CA GLY A 298 2.31 2.49 10.23
C GLY A 298 1.32 1.67 9.38
N GLY A 299 1.40 1.74 8.06
CA GLY A 299 0.54 1.03 7.11
C GLY A 299 0.81 -0.48 6.99
N ILE A 300 0.04 -1.15 6.13
CA ILE A 300 0.10 -2.62 5.98
C ILE A 300 1.48 -3.17 5.57
N LEU A 301 2.30 -2.40 4.85
CA LEU A 301 3.66 -2.82 4.48
C LEU A 301 4.58 -2.93 5.70
N LEU A 302 4.59 -1.93 6.58
CA LEU A 302 5.37 -1.97 7.83
C LEU A 302 4.90 -3.11 8.75
N ARG A 303 3.59 -3.39 8.77
CA ARG A 303 3.01 -4.55 9.49
C ARG A 303 3.44 -5.90 8.92
N LEU A 304 3.63 -6.00 7.60
CA LEU A 304 4.16 -7.21 6.95
C LEU A 304 5.65 -7.38 7.25
N GLU A 305 6.44 -6.31 7.14
CA GLU A 305 7.88 -6.32 7.44
C GLU A 305 8.17 -6.68 8.90
N ALA A 306 7.44 -6.06 9.84
CA ALA A 306 7.50 -6.41 11.26
C ALA A 306 7.15 -7.89 11.52
N LEU A 307 6.10 -8.42 10.87
CA LEU A 307 5.74 -9.84 10.99
C LEU A 307 6.81 -10.78 10.40
N ASP A 308 7.48 -10.40 9.31
CA ASP A 308 8.58 -11.19 8.72
C ASP A 308 9.81 -11.18 9.63
N ARG A 309 10.25 -9.99 10.04
CA ARG A 309 11.36 -9.78 10.98
C ARG A 309 11.15 -10.49 12.33
N LEU A 310 9.93 -10.48 12.86
CA LEU A 310 9.54 -11.28 14.04
C LEU A 310 9.62 -12.79 13.80
N SER A 311 9.33 -13.25 12.58
CA SER A 311 9.41 -14.68 12.22
C SER A 311 10.86 -15.14 12.17
N ASP A 312 11.72 -14.37 11.51
CA ASP A 312 13.15 -14.68 11.39
C ASP A 312 13.86 -14.65 12.74
N ARG A 313 13.47 -13.72 13.63
CA ARG A 313 14.00 -13.63 15.00
C ARG A 313 13.44 -14.71 15.95
N ASN A 314 12.27 -15.28 15.69
CA ASN A 314 11.61 -16.22 16.59
C ASN A 314 10.98 -17.41 15.86
N ALA A 315 11.69 -18.56 15.89
CA ALA A 315 11.25 -19.81 15.28
C ALA A 315 9.88 -20.32 15.77
N THR A 316 9.45 -19.97 17.00
CA THR A 316 8.11 -20.30 17.51
C THR A 316 7.03 -19.49 16.80
N LEU A 317 7.31 -18.20 16.55
CA LEU A 317 6.40 -17.32 15.82
C LEU A 317 6.36 -17.67 14.34
N ALA A 318 7.50 -18.00 13.72
CA ALA A 318 7.54 -18.53 12.36
C ALA A 318 6.72 -19.84 12.21
N ALA A 319 6.86 -20.77 13.17
CA ALA A 319 6.05 -21.99 13.19
C ALA A 319 4.56 -21.69 13.36
N ALA A 320 4.19 -20.74 14.21
CA ALA A 320 2.79 -20.34 14.41
C ALA A 320 2.19 -19.64 13.17
N LYS A 321 2.93 -18.72 12.53
CA LYS A 321 2.60 -18.11 11.23
C LYS A 321 2.38 -19.16 10.14
N PHE A 322 3.27 -20.16 10.05
CA PHE A 322 3.12 -21.27 9.12
C PHE A 322 1.89 -22.14 9.44
N MET A 323 1.66 -22.51 10.71
CA MET A 323 0.51 -23.31 11.12
C MET A 323 -0.83 -22.60 10.90
N LEU A 324 -0.91 -21.28 11.13
CA LEU A 324 -2.12 -20.48 10.87
C LEU A 324 -2.39 -20.33 9.37
N SER A 325 -1.35 -20.08 8.56
CA SER A 325 -1.46 -20.07 7.10
C SER A 325 -1.95 -21.43 6.58
N LEU A 326 -1.34 -22.52 7.04
CA LEU A 326 -1.75 -23.89 6.72
C LEU A 326 -3.19 -24.19 7.18
N LEU A 327 -3.62 -23.70 8.34
CA LEU A 327 -4.99 -23.86 8.83
C LEU A 327 -6.01 -23.19 7.91
N PHE A 328 -5.81 -21.92 7.56
CA PHE A 328 -6.71 -21.21 6.64
C PHE A 328 -6.69 -21.83 5.24
N MET A 329 -5.52 -22.22 4.74
CA MET A 329 -5.36 -22.92 3.46
C MET A 329 -6.09 -24.29 3.46
N CYS A 330 -6.08 -25.02 4.57
CA CYS A 330 -6.87 -26.25 4.74
C CYS A 330 -8.39 -25.98 4.72
N VAL A 331 -8.86 -24.85 5.27
CA VAL A 331 -10.27 -24.45 5.24
C VAL A 331 -10.72 -24.13 3.81
N GLU A 332 -9.93 -23.39 3.03
CA GLU A 332 -10.23 -23.05 1.63
C GLU A 332 -10.18 -24.26 0.67
N ILE A 333 -9.37 -25.27 0.99
CA ILE A 333 -9.33 -26.55 0.26
C ILE A 333 -10.51 -27.47 0.65
N LEU A 334 -11.12 -27.28 1.82
CA LEU A 334 -12.16 -28.17 2.37
C LEU A 334 -13.39 -28.40 1.46
N PRO A 335 -13.96 -27.40 0.75
CA PRO A 335 -15.03 -27.64 -0.23
C PRO A 335 -14.61 -28.63 -1.32
N VAL A 336 -13.36 -28.53 -1.77
CA VAL A 336 -12.77 -29.35 -2.84
C VAL A 336 -12.48 -30.76 -2.34
N LEU A 337 -11.83 -30.87 -1.18
CA LEU A 337 -11.53 -32.14 -0.52
C LEU A 337 -12.80 -32.94 -0.25
N MET A 338 -13.86 -32.28 0.24
CA MET A 338 -15.15 -32.93 0.49
C MET A 338 -15.81 -33.39 -0.82
N LYS A 339 -15.81 -32.56 -1.87
CA LYS A 339 -16.37 -32.93 -3.19
C LYS A 339 -15.61 -34.09 -3.84
N VAL A 340 -14.28 -34.11 -3.73
CA VAL A 340 -13.42 -35.21 -4.19
C VAL A 340 -13.70 -36.49 -3.39
N LEU A 341 -13.73 -36.44 -2.06
CA LEU A 341 -14.04 -37.59 -1.20
C LEU A 341 -15.43 -38.18 -1.49
N LEU A 342 -16.42 -37.33 -1.77
CA LEU A 342 -17.76 -37.75 -2.16
C LEU A 342 -17.83 -38.38 -3.57
N ASN A 343 -16.89 -38.07 -4.47
CA ASN A 343 -16.74 -38.74 -5.77
C ASN A 343 -15.85 -40.01 -5.71
N PHE A 344 -15.18 -40.30 -4.59
CA PHE A 344 -14.52 -41.59 -4.34
C PHE A 344 -15.48 -42.69 -3.86
N GLY A 345 -16.64 -42.30 -3.31
CA GLY A 345 -17.69 -43.24 -2.90
C GLY A 345 -18.58 -43.72 -4.07
N PRO A 346 -19.35 -44.81 -3.89
CA PRO A 346 -20.34 -45.22 -4.88
C PRO A 346 -21.43 -44.14 -5.07
N PRO A 347 -22.04 -44.02 -6.26
CA PRO A 347 -23.04 -42.99 -6.55
C PRO A 347 -24.23 -43.14 -5.60
N THR A 348 -24.54 -42.08 -4.84
CA THR A 348 -25.62 -42.14 -3.85
C THR A 348 -26.99 -42.12 -4.54
N ALA A 349 -28.06 -42.50 -3.82
CA ALA A 349 -29.42 -42.49 -4.37
C ALA A 349 -29.82 -41.12 -4.97
N TYR A 350 -29.32 -40.01 -4.42
CA TYR A 350 -29.48 -38.68 -4.99
C TYR A 350 -28.75 -38.53 -6.34
N ASP A 351 -27.51 -39.02 -6.43
CA ASP A 351 -26.69 -38.88 -7.64
C ASP A 351 -27.27 -39.75 -8.79
N GLN A 352 -27.85 -40.91 -8.45
CA GLN A 352 -28.59 -41.78 -9.38
C GLN A 352 -29.90 -41.14 -9.85
N LEU A 353 -30.69 -40.56 -8.95
CA LEU A 353 -31.92 -39.83 -9.30
C LEU A 353 -31.64 -38.56 -10.11
N ALA A 354 -30.52 -37.88 -9.86
CA ALA A 354 -30.06 -36.76 -10.68
C ALA A 354 -29.77 -37.22 -12.12
N ALA A 355 -29.00 -38.29 -12.29
CA ALA A 355 -28.68 -38.83 -13.62
C ALA A 355 -29.94 -39.29 -14.39
N LEU A 356 -30.88 -39.97 -13.71
CA LEU A 356 -32.16 -40.39 -14.30
C LEU A 356 -33.06 -39.20 -14.68
N ARG A 357 -33.01 -38.11 -13.90
CA ARG A 357 -33.74 -36.88 -14.22
C ARG A 357 -33.11 -36.18 -15.43
N ASP A 358 -31.79 -36.06 -15.43
CA ASP A 358 -31.03 -35.40 -16.51
C ASP A 358 -31.18 -36.15 -17.85
N SER A 359 -31.21 -37.49 -17.85
CA SER A 359 -31.51 -38.25 -19.06
C SER A 359 -32.96 -38.08 -19.52
N GLY A 360 -33.93 -38.17 -18.60
CA GLY A 360 -35.35 -38.02 -18.94
C GLY A 360 -35.71 -36.63 -19.47
N ASP A 361 -35.07 -35.57 -18.97
CA ASP A 361 -35.25 -34.21 -19.50
C ASP A 361 -34.61 -34.04 -20.90
N VAL A 362 -33.55 -34.80 -21.22
CA VAL A 362 -32.99 -34.89 -22.59
C VAL A 362 -33.92 -35.66 -23.52
N ASP A 363 -34.41 -36.85 -23.11
CA ASP A 363 -35.34 -37.67 -23.89
C ASP A 363 -36.60 -36.88 -24.30
N ILE A 364 -37.11 -36.03 -23.38
CA ILE A 364 -38.25 -35.14 -23.61
C ILE A 364 -37.96 -34.07 -24.68
N GLU A 365 -36.80 -33.41 -24.66
CA GLU A 365 -36.45 -32.44 -25.70
C GLU A 365 -36.06 -33.10 -27.03
N GLU A 366 -35.51 -34.32 -27.04
CA GLU A 366 -35.33 -35.09 -28.29
C GLU A 366 -36.69 -35.42 -28.93
N MET A 367 -37.66 -35.92 -28.16
CA MET A 367 -39.03 -36.15 -28.64
C MET A 367 -39.70 -34.86 -29.12
N GLN A 368 -39.53 -33.73 -28.42
CA GLN A 368 -40.00 -32.44 -28.90
C GLN A 368 -39.29 -32.00 -30.20
N GLN A 369 -37.98 -32.21 -30.32
CA GLN A 369 -37.25 -31.82 -31.52
C GLN A 369 -37.67 -32.67 -32.73
N GLN A 370 -37.86 -33.98 -32.56
CA GLN A 370 -38.41 -34.86 -33.59
C GLN A 370 -39.81 -34.38 -34.04
N SER A 371 -40.73 -34.13 -33.09
CA SER A 371 -42.06 -33.59 -33.40
C SER A 371 -42.01 -32.26 -34.16
N ARG A 372 -41.11 -31.33 -33.75
CA ARG A 372 -40.89 -30.06 -34.45
C ARG A 372 -40.34 -30.25 -35.88
N ARG A 373 -39.49 -31.27 -36.13
CA ARG A 373 -39.01 -31.62 -37.48
C ARG A 373 -40.14 -32.17 -38.35
N THR A 374 -40.89 -33.16 -37.89
CA THR A 374 -42.02 -33.74 -38.65
C THR A 374 -43.10 -32.71 -38.99
N VAL A 375 -43.37 -31.76 -38.08
CA VAL A 375 -44.29 -30.63 -38.34
C VAL A 375 -43.71 -29.58 -39.31
N ALA A 376 -42.38 -29.48 -39.44
CA ALA A 376 -41.73 -28.64 -40.46
C ALA A 376 -41.75 -29.34 -41.83
N GLU A 377 -41.33 -30.61 -41.89
CA GLU A 377 -41.36 -31.47 -43.08
C GLU A 377 -42.76 -31.49 -43.71
N ALA A 378 -43.80 -31.79 -42.93
CA ALA A 378 -45.19 -31.78 -43.41
C ALA A 378 -45.67 -30.39 -43.90
N LYS A 379 -45.10 -29.28 -43.39
CA LYS A 379 -45.41 -27.93 -43.91
C LYS A 379 -44.70 -27.65 -45.22
N GLU A 380 -43.46 -28.11 -45.38
CA GLU A 380 -42.71 -27.99 -46.63
C GLU A 380 -43.35 -28.85 -47.73
N GLU A 381 -43.79 -30.08 -47.42
CA GLU A 381 -44.60 -30.91 -48.33
C GLU A 381 -45.89 -30.21 -48.76
N LEU A 382 -46.63 -29.61 -47.82
CA LEU A 382 -47.85 -28.85 -48.13
C LEU A 382 -47.58 -27.61 -49.00
N LEU A 383 -46.45 -26.92 -48.81
CA LEU A 383 -46.03 -25.80 -49.67
C LEU A 383 -45.65 -26.27 -51.07
N VAL A 384 -44.93 -27.40 -51.18
CA VAL A 384 -44.59 -28.03 -52.47
C VAL A 384 -45.84 -28.48 -53.21
N MET A 385 -46.79 -29.13 -52.54
CA MET A 385 -48.08 -29.53 -53.13
C MET A 385 -48.88 -28.31 -53.60
N ALA A 386 -48.95 -27.23 -52.81
CA ALA A 386 -49.67 -26.01 -53.20
C ALA A 386 -49.05 -25.31 -54.43
N GLU A 387 -47.72 -25.33 -54.57
CA GLU A 387 -47.05 -24.75 -55.74
C GLU A 387 -47.13 -25.67 -56.97
N GLN A 388 -47.09 -27.00 -56.79
CA GLN A 388 -47.40 -27.96 -57.86
C GLN A 388 -48.84 -27.76 -58.39
N GLU A 389 -49.83 -27.61 -57.51
CA GLU A 389 -51.22 -27.39 -57.92
C GLU A 389 -51.39 -26.06 -58.69
N ARG A 390 -50.65 -25.01 -58.31
CA ARG A 390 -50.59 -23.75 -59.07
C ARG A 390 -50.01 -23.95 -60.47
N LEU A 391 -48.90 -24.68 -60.60
CA LEU A 391 -48.28 -24.97 -61.89
C LEU A 391 -49.19 -25.82 -62.78
N ASP A 392 -49.90 -26.80 -62.23
CA ASP A 392 -50.83 -27.64 -63.00
C ASP A 392 -52.11 -26.88 -63.40
N ARG A 393 -52.62 -25.99 -62.55
CA ARG A 393 -53.67 -25.01 -62.94
C ARG A 393 -53.20 -24.10 -64.09
N GLN A 394 -51.95 -23.63 -64.07
CA GLN A 394 -51.38 -22.85 -65.18
C GLN A 394 -51.26 -23.67 -66.48
N LYS A 395 -50.76 -24.91 -66.41
CA LYS A 395 -50.72 -25.84 -67.56
C LYS A 395 -52.12 -26.07 -68.15
N ALA A 396 -53.12 -26.32 -67.29
CA ALA A 396 -54.50 -26.52 -67.72
C ALA A 396 -55.08 -25.31 -68.46
N VAL A 397 -54.79 -24.08 -68.00
CA VAL A 397 -55.19 -22.83 -68.69
C VAL A 397 -54.48 -22.68 -70.05
N ILE A 398 -53.21 -23.08 -70.16
CA ILE A 398 -52.47 -23.06 -71.44
C ILE A 398 -53.06 -24.08 -72.42
N VAL A 399 -53.33 -25.31 -71.98
CA VAL A 399 -53.97 -26.35 -72.81
C VAL A 399 -55.37 -25.94 -73.25
N ALA A 400 -56.18 -25.36 -72.35
CA ALA A 400 -57.50 -24.82 -72.68
C ALA A 400 -57.42 -23.69 -73.72
N ARG A 401 -56.42 -22.79 -73.64
CA ARG A 401 -56.16 -21.78 -74.67
C ARG A 401 -55.81 -22.39 -76.03
N GLN A 402 -54.96 -23.42 -76.06
CA GLN A 402 -54.61 -24.13 -77.30
C GLN A 402 -55.83 -24.81 -77.93
N GLN A 403 -56.65 -25.49 -77.12
CA GLN A 403 -57.90 -26.12 -77.58
C GLN A 403 -58.92 -25.08 -78.09
N ALA A 404 -59.07 -23.94 -77.41
CA ALA A 404 -59.93 -22.85 -77.84
C ALA A 404 -59.46 -22.21 -79.17
N ALA A 405 -58.15 -22.04 -79.37
CA ALA A 405 -57.59 -21.55 -80.63
C ALA A 405 -57.83 -22.53 -81.80
N LEU A 406 -57.65 -23.84 -81.55
CA LEU A 406 -57.96 -24.89 -82.52
C LEU A 406 -59.47 -24.98 -82.84
N ALA A 407 -60.34 -24.68 -81.87
CA ALA A 407 -61.78 -24.60 -82.09
C ALA A 407 -62.17 -23.35 -82.90
N ALA A 408 -61.59 -22.19 -82.62
CA ALA A 408 -61.83 -20.95 -83.38
C ALA A 408 -61.44 -21.11 -84.86
N ALA A 409 -60.24 -21.66 -85.12
CA ALA A 409 -59.78 -21.98 -86.48
C ALA A 409 -60.66 -23.00 -87.23
N ARG A 410 -61.49 -23.78 -86.50
CA ARG A 410 -62.51 -24.66 -87.10
C ARG A 410 -63.81 -23.93 -87.44
N VAL A 411 -64.23 -22.95 -86.63
CA VAL A 411 -65.44 -22.15 -86.90
C VAL A 411 -65.25 -21.29 -88.15
N GLU A 412 -64.08 -20.66 -88.28
CA GLU A 412 -63.70 -19.78 -89.39
C GLU A 412 -63.71 -20.49 -90.76
N ALA A 413 -63.66 -21.82 -90.79
CA ALA A 413 -63.70 -22.64 -92.01
C ALA A 413 -65.11 -22.89 -92.59
N THR A 414 -66.19 -22.35 -92.01
CA THR A 414 -67.58 -22.85 -92.26
C THR A 414 -68.58 -21.80 -92.78
N ALA A 415 -68.14 -20.62 -93.26
CA ALA A 415 -69.03 -19.52 -93.69
C ALA A 415 -68.89 -19.13 -95.20
N PRO A 416 -70.00 -18.96 -95.94
CA PRO A 416 -70.02 -18.44 -97.33
C PRO A 416 -70.25 -16.91 -97.42
N ALA A 417 -69.97 -16.19 -98.50
CA ALA A 417 -69.10 -16.43 -99.67
C ALA A 417 -68.96 -15.15 -100.55
N ARG A 418 -67.77 -14.92 -101.14
CA ARG A 418 -67.43 -14.17 -102.41
C ARG A 418 -68.03 -12.77 -102.71
N PRO A 419 -67.46 -11.97 -103.66
CA PRO A 419 -66.25 -12.16 -104.48
C PRO A 419 -65.16 -11.08 -104.23
N ALA A 420 -64.13 -11.02 -105.08
CA ALA A 420 -62.99 -10.10 -104.99
C ALA A 420 -62.72 -9.36 -106.32
N THR A 421 -61.92 -8.28 -106.30
CA THR A 421 -60.86 -8.00 -107.31
C THR A 421 -59.87 -6.88 -106.90
N SER A 422 -58.59 -7.27 -106.76
CA SER A 422 -57.34 -6.58 -107.18
C SER A 422 -57.05 -5.06 -106.98
N GLN A 423 -56.01 -4.79 -106.16
CA GLN A 423 -54.87 -3.84 -106.37
C GLN A 423 -55.14 -2.29 -106.43
N PRO A 424 -54.11 -1.40 -106.23
CA PRO A 424 -52.64 -1.61 -106.18
C PRO A 424 -51.92 -1.17 -104.87
N ALA A 425 -50.58 -1.12 -104.91
CA ALA A 425 -49.62 -0.70 -103.86
C ALA A 425 -49.32 0.84 -103.93
N PRO A 426 -48.31 1.47 -103.27
CA PRO A 426 -47.14 1.05 -102.43
C PRO A 426 -47.14 1.78 -101.04
N PRO A 427 -46.04 2.09 -100.28
CA PRO A 427 -44.59 1.81 -100.40
C PRO A 427 -43.92 1.27 -99.09
N VAL A 428 -42.93 2.02 -98.53
CA VAL A 428 -41.90 1.68 -97.52
C VAL A 428 -41.49 3.00 -96.81
N GLU A 429 -41.03 2.98 -95.54
CA GLU A 429 -39.80 3.68 -95.05
C GLU A 429 -39.59 3.68 -93.51
N GLU A 430 -38.33 3.44 -93.10
CA GLU A 430 -37.70 3.89 -91.84
C GLU A 430 -36.87 5.19 -92.15
N PRO A 431 -35.93 5.74 -91.34
CA PRO A 431 -35.55 5.51 -89.93
C PRO A 431 -35.42 6.82 -89.08
N GLY A 432 -35.01 6.71 -87.81
CA GLY A 432 -34.71 7.88 -86.94
C GLY A 432 -34.14 7.49 -85.56
N SER A 433 -33.42 8.39 -84.86
CA SER A 433 -32.68 8.05 -83.63
C SER A 433 -32.38 9.24 -82.67
N ILE A 434 -31.81 8.94 -81.49
CA ILE A 434 -31.01 9.81 -80.57
C ILE A 434 -31.73 10.66 -79.46
N TRP A 435 -31.61 10.19 -78.20
CA TRP A 435 -31.23 10.84 -76.91
C TRP A 435 -31.88 12.14 -76.31
N ASP A 436 -32.47 11.99 -75.09
CA ASP A 436 -32.11 12.64 -73.77
C ASP A 436 -32.82 13.89 -73.14
N THR A 437 -32.78 13.94 -71.78
CA THR A 437 -32.87 15.06 -70.78
C THR A 437 -34.18 15.54 -70.05
N GLY A 438 -34.34 15.15 -68.76
CA GLY A 438 -34.82 15.95 -67.59
C GLY A 438 -36.28 16.48 -67.48
N PRO A 439 -36.70 17.20 -66.39
CA PRO A 439 -36.08 17.40 -65.05
C PRO A 439 -37.02 17.35 -63.78
N ILE A 440 -36.47 16.88 -62.64
CA ILE A 440 -36.67 17.22 -61.19
C ILE A 440 -37.98 17.92 -60.64
N ARG A 441 -38.66 17.33 -59.61
CA ARG A 441 -38.79 17.86 -58.19
C ARG A 441 -39.88 17.25 -57.25
N LEU A 442 -39.41 16.77 -56.07
CA LEU A 442 -40.00 16.87 -54.70
C LEU A 442 -41.37 16.19 -54.37
N ALA A 443 -41.67 15.73 -53.13
CA ALA A 443 -41.02 15.93 -51.82
C ALA A 443 -41.23 14.76 -50.80
N ARG A 444 -40.25 14.57 -49.87
CA ARG A 444 -40.33 14.05 -48.47
C ARG A 444 -40.93 12.64 -48.20
N SER A 445 -40.50 11.84 -47.21
CA SER A 445 -39.30 11.71 -46.32
C SER A 445 -39.54 10.47 -45.41
N ALA A 446 -38.62 9.74 -44.78
CA ALA A 446 -37.17 9.84 -44.45
C ALA A 446 -36.46 8.47 -44.78
N ALA A 447 -35.23 8.05 -44.44
CA ALA A 447 -34.20 8.29 -43.40
C ALA A 447 -34.58 7.86 -41.96
N ARG A 448 -33.70 7.32 -41.09
CA ARG A 448 -32.21 7.31 -40.99
C ARG A 448 -31.66 5.90 -40.70
N THR A 449 -30.80 5.29 -41.53
CA THR A 449 -29.31 5.41 -41.65
C THR A 449 -28.46 4.78 -40.54
N VAL A 450 -27.76 3.68 -40.88
CA VAL A 450 -26.43 3.33 -40.34
C VAL A 450 -25.39 4.35 -40.84
N ARG A 451 -24.32 4.63 -40.08
CA ARG A 451 -23.16 5.38 -40.59
C ARG A 451 -21.86 4.97 -39.90
N THR A 452 -20.78 4.85 -40.68
CA THR A 452 -19.41 4.56 -40.20
C THR A 452 -18.39 5.48 -40.89
N ALA A 453 -17.14 5.44 -40.38
CA ALA A 453 -15.88 5.93 -40.98
C ALA A 453 -15.38 7.39 -40.74
N ARG A 454 -14.34 7.45 -39.89
CA ARG A 454 -13.02 8.16 -40.03
C ARG A 454 -12.87 9.70 -39.93
N ARG A 455 -12.11 10.11 -38.88
CA ARG A 455 -10.93 11.04 -38.84
C ARG A 455 -11.12 12.52 -39.30
N ARG A 456 -10.32 13.52 -38.87
CA ARG A 456 -8.94 13.57 -38.29
C ARG A 456 -8.83 14.67 -37.16
N PRO A 457 -7.71 15.37 -36.80
CA PRO A 457 -7.36 15.63 -35.36
C PRO A 457 -7.10 17.12 -34.95
N SER A 458 -6.51 17.31 -33.73
CA SER A 458 -5.82 18.52 -33.16
C SER A 458 -6.67 19.80 -32.93
N ASP A 459 -6.56 20.61 -31.87
CA ASP A 459 -5.48 20.94 -30.93
C ASP A 459 -6.01 21.86 -29.79
N ARG A 460 -5.30 21.94 -28.63
CA ARG A 460 -5.36 22.99 -27.56
C ARG A 460 -6.60 23.09 -26.64
N VAL A 461 -6.56 23.61 -25.40
CA VAL A 461 -5.50 23.88 -24.38
C VAL A 461 -6.17 23.90 -22.97
N ALA A 462 -5.37 23.85 -21.90
CA ALA A 462 -5.77 23.78 -20.48
C ALA A 462 -6.74 24.87 -19.96
N VAL A 463 -7.52 24.48 -18.93
CA VAL A 463 -7.50 25.08 -17.58
C VAL A 463 -7.30 23.94 -16.59
#